data_AF-A0A4W6ER75-F1
#
_entry.id   AF-A0A4W6ER75-F1
#
_cell.length_a   1.000
_cell.length_b   1.000
_cell.length_c   1.000
_cell.angle_alpha   90.00
_cell.angle_beta   90.00
_cell.angle_gamma   90.00
#
_symmetry.space_group_name_H-M   'P 1'
#
loop_
_entity.id
_entity.type
_entity.pdbx_description
1 polymer ?
#
loop_
_entity_poly.entity_id
_entity_poly.type
_entity_poly.pdbx_seq_one_letter_code
_entity_poly.pdbx_strand_id
1 'polypeptide(L)'
;MILFLSTFHLEPSVEVLLVPSEGSESQKLFCSGWGFNPQIKWLSESREIPSNSDITMGADGRVAVTSQVEITQTEWKTGNDFRCEVSDKSLNKKVNKSISLCSAKAKVVLYIKKHGVCFL
;
A
#
# COMPACT_ATOMS: atom_id res chain seq x y z
N MET A 1 -21.14 31.64 15.86
CA MET A 1 -19.84 31.52 15.18
C MET A 1 -19.29 30.14 15.50
N ILE A 2 -19.67 29.15 14.71
CA ILE A 2 -19.41 27.73 15.01
C ILE A 2 -18.05 27.39 14.41
N LEU A 3 -17.10 26.99 15.25
CA LEU A 3 -15.73 26.62 14.87
C LEU A 3 -15.73 25.23 14.21
N PHE A 4 -16.23 25.15 12.97
CA PHE A 4 -15.96 24.03 12.07
C PHE A 4 -15.05 24.53 10.94
N LEU A 5 -13.79 24.83 11.25
CA LEU A 5 -12.76 25.03 10.23
C LEU A 5 -11.77 23.86 10.30
N SER A 6 -12.12 22.83 9.53
CA SER A 6 -11.19 22.03 8.72
C SER A 6 -9.98 21.37 9.40
N THR A 7 -10.20 20.21 10.01
CA THR A 7 -9.24 19.09 10.04
C THR A 7 -9.07 18.44 8.64
N PHE A 8 -9.01 19.26 7.58
CA PHE A 8 -9.00 18.75 6.21
C PHE A 8 -7.58 18.28 5.84
N HIS A 9 -7.27 17.02 6.16
CA HIS A 9 -6.10 16.24 5.70
C HIS A 9 -4.70 16.81 6.04
N LEU A 10 -4.35 16.82 7.33
CA LEU A 10 -2.95 16.88 7.78
C LEU A 10 -2.35 15.48 8.00
N GLU A 11 -2.92 14.46 7.36
CA GLU A 11 -2.44 13.09 7.47
C GLU A 11 -1.94 12.64 6.10
N PRO A 12 -0.79 11.94 6.05
CA PRO A 12 -0.39 11.33 4.81
C PRO A 12 -1.47 10.33 4.37
N SER A 13 -1.69 10.22 3.08
CA SER A 13 -2.61 9.23 2.52
C SER A 13 -1.83 8.08 1.88
N VAL A 14 -2.46 6.92 1.80
CA VAL A 14 -1.87 5.72 1.19
C VAL A 14 -2.93 4.97 0.39
N GLU A 15 -2.52 4.49 -0.78
CA GLU A 15 -3.28 3.61 -1.63
C GLU A 15 -2.41 2.46 -2.10
N VAL A 16 -2.99 1.25 -2.14
CA VAL A 16 -2.28 0.03 -2.55
C VAL A 16 -3.18 -0.71 -3.54
N LEU A 17 -2.59 -1.09 -4.67
CA LEU A 17 -3.30 -1.69 -5.79
C LEU A 17 -2.54 -2.93 -6.30
N LEU A 18 -3.31 -3.86 -6.87
CA LEU A 18 -2.77 -4.92 -7.70
C LEU A 18 -2.50 -4.39 -9.08
N VAL A 19 -1.38 -4.79 -9.66
CA VAL A 19 -1.15 -4.67 -11.09
C VAL A 19 -1.44 -6.03 -11.71
N PRO A 20 -2.39 -6.15 -12.66
CA PRO A 20 -2.67 -7.42 -13.33
C PRO A 20 -1.39 -8.00 -13.95
N SER A 21 -1.12 -9.29 -13.69
CA SER A 21 0.07 -9.99 -14.17
C SER A 21 -0.28 -11.37 -14.72
N GLU A 22 -1.42 -11.49 -15.40
CA GLU A 22 -1.91 -12.74 -15.99
C GLU A 22 -0.80 -13.44 -16.81
N GLY A 23 -0.44 -14.66 -16.42
CA GLY A 23 0.61 -15.46 -17.06
C GLY A 23 2.05 -15.16 -16.60
N SER A 24 2.26 -14.27 -15.62
CA SER A 24 3.58 -13.98 -15.03
C SER A 24 3.94 -14.95 -13.90
N GLU A 25 5.25 -15.14 -13.68
CA GLU A 25 5.79 -15.88 -12.52
C GLU A 25 5.72 -15.07 -11.21
N SER A 26 5.44 -13.77 -11.31
CA SER A 26 5.34 -12.84 -10.18
C SER A 26 4.05 -12.01 -10.22
N GLN A 27 3.57 -11.64 -9.04
CA GLN A 27 2.53 -10.64 -8.81
C GLN A 27 3.16 -9.28 -8.54
N LYS A 28 2.78 -8.27 -9.32
CA LYS A 28 3.18 -6.87 -9.11
C LYS A 28 2.21 -6.16 -8.18
N LEU A 29 2.74 -5.47 -7.18
CA LEU A 29 1.98 -4.60 -6.28
C LEU A 29 2.45 -3.16 -6.44
N PHE A 30 1.51 -2.22 -6.41
CA PHE A 30 1.79 -0.79 -6.51
C PHE A 30 1.27 -0.08 -5.26
N CYS A 31 2.07 0.84 -4.74
CA CYS A 31 1.66 1.73 -3.66
C CYS A 31 1.94 3.18 -4.00
N SER A 32 1.00 4.05 -3.66
CA SER A 32 1.15 5.49 -3.72
C SER A 32 0.84 6.10 -2.36
N GLY A 33 1.58 7.14 -2.02
CA GLY A 33 1.33 7.95 -0.83
C GLY A 33 1.50 9.44 -1.12
N TRP A 34 0.85 10.27 -0.31
CA TRP A 34 0.92 11.72 -0.44
C TRP A 34 1.16 12.37 0.93
N GLY A 35 1.94 13.44 0.95
CA GLY A 35 2.31 14.17 2.16
C GLY A 35 3.13 15.43 1.86
N PHE A 36 3.92 15.87 2.84
CA PHE A 36 4.92 16.93 2.70
C PHE A 36 6.34 16.37 2.62
N ASN A 37 6.63 15.28 3.32
CA ASN A 37 7.89 14.55 3.22
C ASN A 37 7.66 13.03 3.37
N PRO A 38 6.90 12.41 2.45
CA PRO A 38 6.50 11.03 2.53
C PRO A 38 7.62 10.08 2.06
N GLN A 39 7.71 8.91 2.69
CA GLN A 39 8.57 7.78 2.30
C GLN A 39 7.78 6.48 2.40
N ILE A 40 7.96 5.60 1.42
CA ILE A 40 7.33 4.27 1.38
C ILE A 40 8.27 3.21 1.97
N LYS A 41 7.67 2.29 2.73
CA LYS A 41 8.29 1.04 3.16
C LYS A 41 7.32 -0.12 2.91
N TRP A 42 7.83 -1.20 2.32
CA TRP A 42 7.08 -2.44 2.15
C TRP A 42 7.43 -3.47 3.21
N LEU A 43 6.41 -4.12 3.75
CA LEU A 43 6.51 -5.12 4.79
C LEU A 43 5.66 -6.34 4.40
N SER A 44 6.22 -7.54 4.53
CA SER A 44 5.46 -8.80 4.56
C SER A 44 5.72 -9.44 5.91
N GLU A 45 4.64 -9.69 6.66
CA GLU A 45 4.73 -10.11 8.06
C GLU A 45 5.55 -9.08 8.88
N SER A 46 6.78 -9.44 9.26
CA SER A 46 7.74 -8.59 9.98
C SER A 46 9.01 -8.30 9.18
N ARG A 47 9.08 -8.75 7.92
CA ARG A 47 10.25 -8.57 7.04
C ARG A 47 10.02 -7.40 6.11
N GLU A 48 11.06 -6.59 5.96
CA GLU A 48 11.10 -5.52 4.96
C GLU A 48 11.37 -6.09 3.56
N ILE A 49 10.58 -5.63 2.59
CA ILE A 49 10.75 -5.96 1.18
C ILE A 49 11.54 -4.81 0.54
N PRO A 50 12.71 -5.09 -0.06
CA PRO A 50 13.44 -4.08 -0.80
C PRO A 50 12.60 -3.52 -1.95
N SER A 51 12.54 -2.21 -2.06
CA SER A 51 11.77 -1.53 -3.10
C SER A 51 12.42 -0.20 -3.46
N ASN A 52 12.34 0.17 -4.72
CA ASN A 52 12.63 1.54 -5.14
C ASN A 52 11.36 2.39 -5.03
N SER A 53 11.54 3.70 -4.91
CA SER A 53 10.45 4.66 -4.86
C SER A 53 10.75 5.88 -5.71
N ASP A 54 9.74 6.32 -6.44
CA ASP A 54 9.78 7.56 -7.21
C ASP A 54 9.04 8.66 -6.46
N ILE A 55 9.54 9.89 -6.59
CA ILE A 55 9.00 11.06 -5.89
C ILE A 55 8.59 12.09 -6.94
N THR A 56 7.41 12.68 -6.76
CA THR A 56 6.90 13.76 -7.61
C THR A 56 6.27 14.84 -6.75
N MET A 57 6.44 16.10 -7.11
CA MET A 57 5.84 17.23 -6.41
C MET A 57 4.62 17.74 -7.17
N GLY A 58 3.49 17.83 -6.48
CA GLY A 58 2.25 18.40 -7.00
C GLY A 58 2.31 19.93 -7.03
N ALA A 59 1.47 20.52 -7.88
CA ALA A 59 1.33 21.98 -7.97
C ALA A 59 0.79 22.63 -6.67
N ASP A 60 0.14 21.84 -5.82
CA ASP A 60 -0.34 22.22 -4.49
C ASP A 60 0.76 22.21 -3.41
N GLY A 61 2.00 21.90 -3.79
CA GLY A 61 3.14 21.81 -2.88
C GLY A 61 3.19 20.51 -2.07
N ARG A 62 2.27 19.55 -2.32
CA ARG A 62 2.34 18.23 -1.71
C ARG A 62 3.26 17.33 -2.52
N VAL A 63 3.92 16.41 -1.83
CA VAL A 63 4.79 15.40 -2.41
C VAL A 63 4.00 14.11 -2.53
N ALA A 64 4.02 13.52 -3.72
CA ALA A 64 3.58 12.17 -3.99
C ALA A 64 4.81 11.24 -4.03
N VAL A 65 4.68 10.06 -3.45
CA VAL A 65 5.68 9.00 -3.53
C VAL A 65 5.01 7.73 -4.03
N THR A 66 5.65 7.03 -4.95
CA THR A 66 5.14 5.78 -5.53
C THR A 66 6.19 4.70 -5.46
N SER A 67 5.77 3.45 -5.28
CA SER A 67 6.67 2.30 -5.22
C SER A 67 6.01 1.06 -5.78
N GLN A 68 6.81 0.21 -6.44
CA GLN A 68 6.39 -1.07 -6.96
C GLN A 68 7.28 -2.19 -6.41
N VAL A 69 6.67 -3.32 -6.08
CA VAL A 69 7.36 -4.56 -5.70
C VAL A 69 6.86 -5.73 -6.54
N GLU A 70 7.76 -6.67 -6.82
CA GLU A 70 7.47 -7.94 -7.45
C GLU A 70 7.52 -9.05 -6.39
N ILE A 71 6.40 -9.74 -6.21
CA ILE A 71 6.25 -10.83 -5.26
C ILE A 71 6.12 -12.12 -6.05
N THR A 72 6.80 -13.19 -5.63
CA THR A 72 6.66 -14.47 -6.33
C THR A 72 5.22 -14.97 -6.29
N GLN A 73 4.76 -15.65 -7.35
CA GLN A 73 3.41 -16.19 -7.36
C GLN A 73 3.17 -17.18 -6.21
N THR A 74 4.22 -17.88 -5.76
CA THR A 74 4.18 -18.78 -4.60
C THR A 74 3.88 -18.03 -3.31
N GLU A 75 4.64 -16.97 -3.00
CA GLU A 75 4.40 -16.13 -1.82
C GLU A 75 3.07 -15.37 -1.91
N TRP A 76 2.66 -14.92 -3.10
CA TRP A 76 1.36 -14.29 -3.26
C TRP A 76 0.21 -15.25 -2.97
N LYS A 77 0.34 -16.51 -3.41
CA LYS A 77 -0.68 -17.55 -3.22
C LYS A 77 -0.80 -18.06 -1.78
N THR A 78 0.19 -17.84 -0.91
CA THR A 78 0.07 -18.23 0.50
C THR A 78 -1.02 -17.46 1.24
N GLY A 79 -1.39 -16.26 0.76
CA GLY A 79 -2.37 -15.39 1.41
C GLY A 79 -1.75 -14.41 2.42
N ASN A 80 -0.43 -14.24 2.39
CA ASN A 80 0.29 -13.27 3.21
C ASN A 80 -0.19 -11.84 2.95
N ASP A 81 -0.19 -11.01 3.99
CA ASP A 81 -0.48 -9.59 3.87
C ASP A 81 0.80 -8.82 3.54
N PHE A 82 0.77 -8.12 2.42
CA PHE A 82 1.79 -7.18 1.97
C PHE A 82 1.34 -5.78 2.33
N ARG A 83 2.06 -5.16 3.25
CA ARG A 83 1.74 -3.86 3.81
C ARG A 83 2.64 -2.79 3.23
N CYS A 84 2.03 -1.78 2.63
CA CYS A 84 2.70 -0.52 2.32
C CYS A 84 2.49 0.45 3.48
N GLU A 85 3.59 0.92 4.05
CA GLU A 85 3.62 1.97 5.07
C GLU A 85 4.15 3.25 4.43
N VAL A 86 3.39 4.35 4.55
CA VAL A 86 3.80 5.70 4.17
C VAL A 86 4.08 6.48 5.45
N SER A 87 5.33 6.88 5.63
CA SER A 87 5.75 7.75 6.73
C SER A 87 6.01 9.15 6.24
N ASP A 88 5.48 10.15 6.94
CA ASP A 88 5.74 11.56 6.65
C ASP A 88 6.58 12.18 7.78
N LYS A 89 7.81 12.55 7.45
CA LYS A 89 8.77 13.13 8.42
C LYS A 89 8.36 14.52 8.89
N SER A 90 7.73 15.31 8.02
CA SER A 90 7.31 16.68 8.37
C SER A 90 6.13 16.66 9.34
N LEU A 91 5.23 15.67 9.19
CA LEU A 91 4.05 15.50 10.03
C LEU A 91 4.30 14.59 11.24
N ASN A 92 5.42 13.86 11.29
CA ASN A 92 5.68 12.79 12.25
C ASN A 92 4.54 11.76 12.33
N LYS A 93 3.94 11.44 11.16
CA LYS A 93 2.81 10.52 11.04
C LYS A 93 3.13 9.35 10.14
N LYS A 94 2.43 8.24 10.37
CA LYS A 94 2.51 7.04 9.55
C LYS A 94 1.12 6.53 9.26
N VAL A 95 0.88 6.15 8.02
CA VAL A 95 -0.33 5.43 7.59
C VAL A 95 0.09 4.18 6.84
N ASN A 96 -0.75 3.16 6.85
CA ASN A 96 -0.47 1.95 6.12
C ASN A 96 -1.74 1.33 5.55
N LYS A 97 -1.57 0.56 4.47
CA LYS A 97 -2.59 -0.31 3.90
C LYS A 97 -1.97 -1.64 3.54
N SER A 98 -2.74 -2.70 3.73
CA SER A 98 -2.34 -4.07 3.42
C SER A 98 -3.13 -4.61 2.24
N ILE A 99 -2.47 -5.42 1.43
CA ILE A 99 -3.08 -6.18 0.34
C ILE A 99 -2.63 -7.64 0.43
N SER A 100 -3.54 -8.55 0.15
CA SER A 100 -3.29 -9.99 0.06
C SER A 100 -4.17 -10.58 -1.01
N LEU A 101 -3.92 -11.83 -1.40
CA LEU A 101 -4.75 -12.56 -2.36
C LEU A 101 -6.24 -12.47 -1.99
N CYS A 102 -6.55 -12.55 -0.70
CA CYS A 102 -7.91 -12.45 -0.16
C CYS A 102 -8.53 -11.07 -0.46
N SER A 103 -7.89 -9.97 -0.07
CA SER A 103 -8.46 -8.62 -0.23
C SER A 103 -8.44 -8.12 -1.67
N ALA A 104 -7.47 -8.62 -2.44
CA ALA A 104 -7.33 -8.44 -3.88
C ALA A 104 -8.50 -8.99 -4.68
N LYS A 105 -8.81 -10.28 -4.46
CA LYS A 105 -9.81 -11.02 -5.22
C LYS A 105 -11.21 -10.96 -4.61
N ALA A 106 -11.35 -10.60 -3.33
CA ALA A 106 -12.63 -10.35 -2.66
C ALA A 106 -13.53 -9.34 -3.39
N LYS A 107 -12.96 -8.46 -4.21
CA LYS A 107 -13.72 -7.54 -5.08
C LYS A 107 -14.41 -8.22 -6.27
N VAL A 108 -14.06 -9.48 -6.58
CA VAL A 108 -14.56 -10.25 -7.74
C VAL A 108 -15.17 -11.59 -7.31
N VAL A 109 -14.61 -12.27 -6.31
CA VAL A 109 -15.08 -13.54 -5.72
C VAL A 109 -14.84 -13.52 -4.21
N LEU A 110 -15.77 -13.97 -3.37
CA LEU A 110 -15.62 -13.94 -1.91
C LEU A 110 -14.51 -14.90 -1.46
N TYR A 111 -13.32 -14.37 -1.15
CA TYR A 111 -12.25 -15.16 -0.53
C TYR A 111 -12.25 -14.97 0.99
N ILE A 112 -12.20 -16.07 1.76
CA ILE A 112 -12.15 -16.07 3.22
C ILE A 112 -10.72 -16.34 3.68
N LYS A 113 -10.19 -15.49 4.57
CA LYS A 113 -8.90 -15.72 5.23
C LYS A 113 -9.10 -16.58 6.48
N LYS A 114 -8.62 -17.83 6.48
CA LYS A 114 -8.68 -18.73 7.64
C LYS A 114 -7.28 -19.26 7.96
N HIS A 115 -6.83 -19.09 9.19
CA HIS A 115 -5.46 -19.46 9.63
C HIS A 115 -4.34 -18.94 8.70
N GLY A 116 -4.49 -17.72 8.17
CA GLY A 116 -3.50 -17.10 7.28
C GLY A 116 -3.62 -17.47 5.80
N VAL A 117 -4.46 -18.45 5.45
CA VAL A 117 -4.64 -18.94 4.06
C VAL A 117 -5.94 -18.44 3.46
N CYS A 118 -5.94 -18.12 2.17
CA CYS A 118 -7.11 -17.67 1.42
C CYS A 118 -7.86 -18.83 0.76
N PHE A 119 -9.14 -18.97 1.08
CA PHE A 119 -10.05 -19.97 0.50
C PHE A 119 -11.15 -19.29 -0.32
N LEU A 120 -11.60 -19.96 -1.39
CA LEU A 120 -12.81 -19.59 -2.15
C LEU A 120 -14.08 -19.79 -1.31
#